data_AF-A0A0L0F102-F1
#
_entry.id   AF-A0A0L0F102-F1
#
_cell.length_a   1.000
_cell.length_b   1.000
_cell.length_c   1.000
_cell.angle_alpha   90.00
_cell.angle_beta   90.00
_cell.angle_gamma   90.00
#
_symmetry.space_group_name_H-M   'P 1'
#
loop_
_entity.id
_entity.type
_entity.pdbx_description
1 polymer ?
#
loop_
_entity_poly.entity_id
_entity_poly.type
_entity_poly.pdbx_seq_one_letter_code
_entity_poly.pdbx_strand_id
1 'polypeptide(L)' 'IEPTIIFIDEIDSLLSERRQADHEATAMLKTQFMSLWDGLSNDTDTQVIVIGATNRPQVGFI' A
#
# COMPACT_ATOMS: atom_id res chain seq x y z
N ILE A 1 4.27 -20.40 -8.34
CA ILE A 1 2.82 -20.60 -8.03
C ILE A 1 2.22 -19.23 -8.16
N GLU A 2 1.41 -19.02 -9.19
CA GLU A 2 0.74 -17.76 -9.52
C GLU A 2 -0.74 -18.12 -9.80
N PRO A 3 -1.71 -17.25 -9.45
CA PRO A 3 -1.59 -15.89 -8.90
C PRO A 3 -1.50 -15.84 -7.36
N THR A 4 -0.90 -14.77 -6.82
CA THR A 4 -0.92 -14.45 -5.37
C THR A 4 -1.86 -13.27 -5.09
N ILE A 5 -2.67 -13.37 -4.03
CA ILE A 5 -3.56 -12.30 -3.59
C ILE A 5 -3.09 -11.79 -2.22
N ILE A 6 -2.90 -10.47 -2.11
CA ILE A 6 -2.61 -9.78 -0.86
C ILE A 6 -3.83 -8.96 -0.48
N PHE A 7 -4.41 -9.24 0.69
CA PHE A 7 -5.52 -8.46 1.23
C PHE A 7 -5.01 -7.58 2.38
N ILE A 8 -5.32 -6.30 2.31
CA ILE A 8 -4.97 -5.30 3.31
C ILE A 8 -6.27 -4.69 3.82
N ASP A 9 -6.67 -5.06 5.02
CA ASP A 9 -7.74 -4.37 5.72
C ASP A 9 -7.23 -3.06 6.32
N GLU A 10 -8.12 -2.08 6.47
CA GLU A 10 -7.80 -0.72 6.91
C GLU A 10 -6.59 -0.11 6.17
N ILE A 11 -6.57 -0.21 4.84
CA ILE A 11 -5.46 0.27 4.01
C ILE A 11 -5.18 1.78 4.19
N ASP A 12 -6.15 2.56 4.67
CA ASP A 12 -5.97 3.97 5.02
C ASP A 12 -5.06 4.18 6.23
N SER A 13 -4.94 3.22 7.14
CA SER A 13 -3.97 3.28 8.24
C SER A 13 -2.52 3.26 7.73
N LEU A 14 -2.29 2.57 6.61
CA LEU A 14 -0.98 2.41 6.00
C LEU A 14 -0.73 3.44 4.91
N LEU A 15 -1.70 3.70 4.02
CA LEU A 15 -1.53 4.47 2.79
C LEU A 15 -2.35 5.77 2.76
N SER A 16 -2.86 6.27 3.88
CA SER A 16 -3.48 7.61 3.92
C SER A 16 -2.50 8.71 3.54
N GLU A 17 -3.00 9.81 2.96
CA GLU A 17 -2.26 11.05 2.64
C GLU A 17 -1.21 11.40 3.70
N ARG A 18 0.02 11.74 3.27
CA ARG A 18 1.09 12.11 4.18
C ARG A 18 0.71 13.41 4.87
N ARG A 19 0.63 13.37 6.20
CA ARG A 19 0.41 14.57 7.01
C ARG A 19 1.71 14.96 7.68
N GLN A 20 1.90 16.26 7.92
CA GLN A 20 3.07 16.77 8.62
C GLN A 20 3.22 16.22 10.04
N ALA A 21 2.12 15.69 10.61
CA ALA A 21 2.08 15.04 11.92
C ALA A 21 2.20 13.49 11.86
N ASP A 22 2.45 12.90 10.69
CA ASP A 22 2.67 11.45 10.59
C ASP A 22 3.92 11.08 11.39
N HIS A 23 3.84 9.98 12.14
CA HIS A 23 5.00 9.44 12.82
C HIS A 23 6.04 9.00 11.78
N GLU A 24 7.32 9.23 12.06
CA GLU A 24 8.42 8.87 11.15
C GLU A 24 8.37 7.39 10.73
N ALA A 25 8.02 6.50 11.66
CA ALA A 25 7.82 5.08 11.39
C ALA A 25 6.75 4.82 10.31
N THR A 26 5.61 5.52 10.37
CA THR A 26 4.55 5.42 9.36
C THR A 26 5.03 5.94 8.01
N ALA A 27 5.78 7.05 8.00
CA ALA A 27 6.35 7.59 6.76
C ALA A 27 7.38 6.63 6.12
N MET A 28 8.18 5.93 6.93
CA MET A 28 9.10 4.91 6.46
C MET A 28 8.37 3.68 5.89
N LEU A 29 7.34 3.19 6.57
CA LEU A 29 6.51 2.08 6.09
C LEU A 29 5.85 2.39 4.74
N LYS A 30 5.25 3.58 4.61
CA LYS A 30 4.70 4.10 3.34
C LYS A 30 5.75 4.07 2.22
N THR A 31 6.96 4.53 2.53
CA THR A 31 8.06 4.60 1.55
C THR A 31 8.52 3.20 1.12
N GLN A 32 8.64 2.26 2.07
CA GLN A 32 9.04 0.89 1.78
C GLN A 32 7.97 0.16 0.97
N PHE A 33 6.69 0.33 1.31
CA PHE A 33 5.58 -0.26 0.55
C PHE A 33 5.59 0.20 -0.91
N MET A 34 5.73 1.50 -1.16
CA MET A 34 5.75 2.05 -2.53
C MET A 34 6.97 1.59 -3.34
N SER A 35 8.13 1.43 -2.70
CA SER A 35 9.33 0.87 -3.36
C SER A 35 9.12 -0.58 -3.80
N LEU A 36 8.51 -1.41 -2.94
CA LEU A 36 8.16 -2.78 -3.28
C LEU A 36 7.07 -2.86 -4.34
N TRP A 37 6.08 -1.95 -4.28
CA TRP A 37 5.01 -1.85 -5.27
C TRP A 37 5.55 -1.55 -6.67
N ASP A 38 6.47 -0.60 -6.79
CA ASP A 38 7.10 -0.28 -8.07
C ASP A 38 7.85 -1.51 -8.63
N GLY A 39 8.65 -2.18 -7.80
CA GLY A 39 9.33 -3.43 -8.18
C GLY A 39 8.36 -4.53 -8.64
N LEU A 40 7.23 -4.67 -7.95
CA LEU A 40 6.18 -5.63 -8.32
C LEU A 40 5.50 -5.29 -9.65
N SER A 41 5.27 -4.00 -9.92
CA SER A 41 4.61 -3.53 -11.14
C SER A 41 5.48 -3.62 -12.39
N ASN A 42 6.80 -3.64 -12.23
CA ASN A 42 7.77 -3.73 -13.32
C ASN A 42 8.10 -5.18 -13.73
N ASP A 43 7.64 -6.17 -12.98
CA ASP A 43 7.82 -7.58 -13.29
C ASP A 43 6.60 -8.14 -14.05
N THR A 44 6.78 -8.40 -15.35
CA THR A 44 5.71 -8.90 -16.22
C THR A 44 5.37 -10.37 -16.01
N ASP A 45 6.27 -11.13 -15.36
CA ASP A 45 6.07 -12.56 -15.08
C ASP A 45 5.40 -12.79 -13.72
N THR A 46 5.21 -11.74 -12.92
CA THR A 46 4.62 -11.84 -11.59
C THR A 46 3.14 -11.44 -11.59
N GLN A 47 2.25 -12.40 -11.33
CA GLN A 47 0.81 -12.15 -11.18
C GLN A 47 0.41 -11.96 -9.69
N VAL A 48 0.48 -10.73 -9.19
CA VAL A 48 0.01 -10.36 -7.84
C VAL A 48 -1.17 -9.39 -7.90
N ILE A 49 -2.21 -9.71 -7.14
CA ILE A 49 -3.37 -8.84 -6.95
C ILE A 49 -3.35 -8.33 -5.53
N VAL A 50 -3.36 -7.00 -5.36
CA VAL A 50 -3.48 -6.38 -4.03
C VAL A 50 -4.86 -5.75 -3.90
N ILE A 51 -5.56 -6.12 -2.84
CA ILE A 51 -6.91 -5.65 -2.54
C ILE A 51 -6.86 -4.92 -1.20
N GLY A 52 -7.16 -3.62 -1.22
CA GLY A 52 -7.32 -2.81 -0.02
C GLY A 52 -8.78 -2.65 0.38
N ALA A 53 -9.09 -2.79 1.66
CA ALA A 53 -10.37 -2.43 2.26
C ALA A 53 -10.20 -1.25 3.22
N THR A 54 -11.18 -0.37 3.29
CA THR A 54 -11.21 0.73 4.26
C THR A 54 -12.63 1.08 4.65
N ASN A 55 -12.80 1.53 5.89
CA ASN A 55 -14.05 2.11 6.40
C ASN A 55 -14.09 3.64 6.26
N ARG A 56 -13.05 4.26 5.70
CA ARG A 56 -12.91 5.72 5.57
C ARG A 56 -12.63 6.13 4.12
N PRO A 57 -13.59 5.94 3.19
CA PRO A 57 -13.38 6.22 1.77
C PRO A 57 -13.10 7.70 1.45
N GLN A 58 -13.40 8.61 2.37
CA GLN A 58 -13.08 10.04 2.26
C GLN A 58 -11.61 10.38 2.53
N VAL A 59 -10.84 9.46 3.11
CA VAL A 59 -9.42 9.67 3.35
C VAL A 59 -8.71 9.50 2.01
N GLY A 60 -8.08 10.58 1.54
CA GLY A 60 -7.20 10.48 0.37
C GLY A 60 -6.04 9.53 0.66
N PHE A 61 -5.65 8.78 -0.36
CA PHE A 61 -4.47 7.93 -0.30
C PHE A 61 -3.25 8.67 -0.86
N ILE A 62 -2.07 8.31 -0.36
CA ILE A 62 -0.76 8.84 -0.81
C ILE A 62 -0.39 8.41 -2.22
#